data_AF-A0A940CYI4-F1
#
_entry.id   AF-A0A940CYI4-F1
#
_cell.length_a   1.000
_cell.length_b   1.000
_cell.length_c   1.000
_cell.angle_alpha   90.00
_cell.angle_beta   90.00
_cell.angle_gamma   90.00
#
_symmetry.space_group_name_H-M   'P 1'
#
loop_
_entity.id
_entity.type
_entity.pdbx_description
1 polymer ?
#
loop_
_entity_poly.entity_id
_entity_poly.type
_entity_poly.pdbx_seq_one_letter_code
_entity_poly.pdbx_strand_id
1 'polypeptide(L)'
;MIHDKDLVDLEELLITIYDTEIQELMKEAINCYNIGAYRAAIILTWNTVLYDSYKKAKYLAENFDDKEAKKLVLDVEEKLKNGSIASEWSLIENYIYKKFEMIDNLELQKLSFIKELRNMSAHMSMYIIKEKYFVPTAEDARMCIRNAIEILLSQPPILNKKAIEYVFEDIFSKYFPEVYDDFEKIILKKYIEKAGKSFLRNLTIESVNKFLNENSNMEKLRNLIIVLLRNKPEYFVDEKVKRYLNSLESDEKIEKIISLIMEEPKVLEYLVDGKIKVRQFLEERTLLDEIIDELSPERKNIISFLMIIFDSINGKSNEKIEKMIENHIDYINLKEIKKYKIYNSEYFPENLKRIFLRVAIDKLSKLPSFIRATSFIENVLSLLLYLVREKQELELLFERIKENKGVGKVNINQILASGQSAYNLETIFTNLPKDTLIKNRAIVEEFINYYCEKFSAEEEKVCEKHFFKICFEK
;
A
#
# COMPACT_ATOMS: atom_id res chain seq x y z
N MET A 1 4.07 13.76 -16.61
CA MET A 1 5.20 14.35 -17.35
C MET A 1 4.60 15.29 -18.37
N ILE A 2 4.80 16.57 -18.10
CA ILE A 2 4.95 17.69 -19.03
C ILE A 2 3.92 17.75 -20.16
N HIS A 3 2.96 18.67 -20.02
CA HIS A 3 2.39 19.37 -21.17
C HIS A 3 3.53 20.12 -21.85
N ASP A 4 4.34 19.43 -22.64
CA ASP A 4 5.33 20.11 -23.47
C ASP A 4 4.59 20.70 -24.65
N LYS A 5 4.69 22.02 -24.74
CA LYS A 5 4.22 22.84 -25.87
C LYS A 5 5.16 22.69 -27.08
N ASP A 6 5.93 21.62 -27.15
CA ASP A 6 6.94 21.39 -28.17
C ASP A 6 6.45 20.39 -29.24
N LEU A 7 7.02 20.49 -30.44
CA LEU A 7 6.75 19.55 -31.52
C LEU A 7 7.31 18.17 -31.13
N VAL A 8 6.43 17.28 -30.67
CA VAL A 8 6.78 15.88 -30.43
C VAL A 8 7.12 15.16 -31.73
N ASP A 9 8.20 14.39 -31.74
CA ASP A 9 8.61 13.58 -32.88
C ASP A 9 7.59 12.44 -33.13
N LEU A 10 7.21 12.22 -34.38
CA LEU A 10 6.31 11.13 -34.74
C LEU A 10 6.95 9.76 -34.49
N GLU A 11 8.28 9.64 -34.61
CA GLU A 11 9.02 8.42 -34.31
C GLU A 11 9.02 8.11 -32.81
N GLU A 12 9.08 9.15 -31.97
CA GLU A 12 8.95 8.99 -30.51
C GLU A 12 7.52 8.55 -30.14
N LEU A 13 6.50 9.16 -30.75
CA LEU A 13 5.11 8.74 -30.56
C LEU A 13 4.87 7.29 -30.98
N LEU A 14 5.51 6.85 -32.06
CA LEU A 14 5.39 5.47 -32.54
C LEU A 14 5.80 4.43 -31.49
N ILE A 15 6.79 4.75 -30.65
CA ILE A 15 7.28 3.85 -29.59
C ILE A 15 6.26 3.70 -28.44
N THR A 16 5.31 4.63 -28.31
CA THR A 16 4.26 4.58 -27.27
C THR A 16 3.15 3.57 -27.57
N ILE A 17 3.07 3.07 -28.81
CA ILE A 17 2.09 2.07 -29.21
C ILE A 17 2.54 0.70 -28.69
N TYR A 18 1.71 0.07 -27.84
CA TYR A 18 2.06 -1.21 -27.20
C TYR A 18 1.97 -2.41 -28.13
N ASP A 19 1.04 -2.38 -29.09
CA ASP A 19 0.79 -3.49 -30.00
C ASP A 19 1.71 -3.38 -31.22
N THR A 20 2.60 -4.36 -31.40
CA THR A 20 3.63 -4.35 -32.44
C THR A 20 3.06 -4.34 -33.85
N GLU A 21 1.91 -4.98 -34.07
CA GLU A 21 1.26 -5.00 -35.39
C GLU A 21 0.63 -3.63 -35.69
N ILE A 22 0.01 -3.00 -34.68
CA ILE A 22 -0.50 -1.62 -34.81
C ILE A 22 0.65 -0.63 -35.01
N GLN A 23 1.78 -0.84 -34.34
CA GLN A 23 2.99 -0.06 -34.54
C GLN A 23 3.51 -0.16 -35.99
N GLU A 24 3.54 -1.36 -36.58
CA GLU A 24 3.94 -1.54 -37.97
C GLU A 24 3.00 -0.81 -38.95
N LEU A 25 1.68 -0.93 -38.76
CA LEU A 25 0.69 -0.22 -39.58
C LEU A 25 0.82 1.30 -39.45
N MET A 26 1.06 1.80 -38.23
CA MET A 26 1.23 3.23 -37.98
C MET A 26 2.56 3.76 -38.53
N LYS A 27 3.60 2.92 -38.57
CA LYS A 27 4.87 3.23 -39.22
C LYS A 27 4.70 3.42 -40.73
N GLU A 28 3.83 2.67 -41.39
CA GLU A 28 3.51 2.88 -42.80
C GLU A 28 2.88 4.26 -43.04
N ALA A 29 1.94 4.67 -42.18
CA ALA A 29 1.34 6.00 -42.26
C ALA A 29 2.36 7.13 -42.04
N ILE A 30 3.31 6.96 -41.10
CA ILE A 30 4.41 7.91 -40.87
C ILE A 30 5.36 7.94 -42.08
N ASN A 31 5.67 6.80 -42.69
CA ASN A 31 6.48 6.76 -43.91
C ASN A 31 5.80 7.52 -45.06
N CYS A 32 4.48 7.37 -45.23
CA CYS A 32 3.72 8.17 -46.19
C CYS A 32 3.79 9.67 -45.87
N TYR A 33 3.73 10.05 -44.59
CA TYR A 33 3.89 11.44 -44.18
C TYR A 33 5.27 11.99 -44.54
N ASN A 34 6.34 11.24 -44.25
CA ASN A 34 7.73 11.64 -44.48
C ASN A 34 8.06 11.88 -45.96
N ILE A 35 7.42 11.15 -46.87
CA ILE A 35 7.59 11.32 -48.32
C ILE A 35 6.60 12.33 -48.95
N GLY A 36 5.78 13.01 -48.16
CA GLY A 36 4.80 13.99 -48.63
C GLY A 36 3.48 13.39 -49.16
N ALA A 37 3.25 12.10 -48.97
CA ALA A 37 2.02 11.41 -49.35
C ALA A 37 0.92 11.58 -48.28
N TYR A 38 0.55 12.82 -47.96
CA TYR A 38 -0.33 13.17 -46.83
C TYR A 38 -1.73 12.53 -46.88
N ARG A 39 -2.31 12.37 -48.08
CA ARG A 39 -3.60 11.66 -48.25
C ARG A 39 -3.49 10.20 -47.82
N ALA A 40 -2.42 9.52 -48.24
CA ALA A 40 -2.19 8.13 -47.88
C ALA A 40 -1.92 8.00 -46.38
N ALA A 41 -1.14 8.92 -45.80
CA ALA A 41 -0.88 8.96 -44.37
C ALA A 41 -2.19 9.06 -43.54
N ILE A 42 -3.11 9.98 -43.91
CA ILE A 42 -4.40 10.15 -43.23
C ILE A 42 -5.27 8.89 -43.37
N ILE A 43 -5.35 8.30 -44.57
CA ILE A 43 -6.14 7.08 -44.81
C ILE A 43 -5.61 5.91 -43.98
N LEU A 44 -4.29 5.68 -43.99
CA LEU A 44 -3.66 4.60 -43.23
C LEU A 44 -3.80 4.82 -41.72
N THR A 45 -3.70 6.07 -41.25
CA THR A 45 -3.94 6.44 -39.83
C THR A 45 -5.33 5.98 -39.38
N TRP A 46 -6.37 6.34 -40.14
CA TRP A 46 -7.74 5.97 -39.78
C TRP A 46 -7.99 4.46 -39.87
N ASN A 47 -7.45 3.78 -40.90
CA ASN A 47 -7.56 2.33 -41.01
C ASN A 47 -6.91 1.64 -39.80
N THR A 48 -5.76 2.15 -39.34
CA THR A 48 -5.06 1.64 -38.14
C THR A 48 -5.90 1.84 -36.88
N VAL A 49 -6.54 3.01 -36.72
CA VAL A 49 -7.50 3.29 -35.63
C VAL A 49 -8.63 2.28 -35.59
N LEU A 50 -9.23 1.96 -36.73
CA LEU A 50 -10.34 1.01 -36.79
C LEU A 50 -9.86 -0.42 -36.50
N TYR A 51 -8.71 -0.82 -37.03
CA TYR A 51 -8.18 -2.16 -36.81
C TYR A 51 -7.75 -2.38 -35.35
N ASP A 52 -7.08 -1.40 -34.75
CA ASP A 52 -6.74 -1.39 -33.32
C ASP A 52 -8.02 -1.48 -32.46
N SER A 53 -9.05 -0.70 -32.79
CA SER A 53 -10.35 -0.77 -32.10
C SER A 53 -10.98 -2.16 -32.16
N TYR A 54 -10.91 -2.83 -33.31
CA TYR A 54 -11.38 -4.20 -33.45
C TYR A 54 -10.54 -5.18 -32.63
N LYS A 55 -9.20 -5.10 -32.70
CA LYS A 55 -8.30 -5.95 -31.88
C LYS A 55 -8.58 -5.78 -30.39
N LYS A 56 -8.79 -4.55 -29.95
CA LYS A 56 -9.14 -4.23 -28.57
C LYS A 56 -10.49 -4.82 -28.17
N ALA A 57 -11.52 -4.70 -29.02
CA ALA A 57 -12.81 -5.34 -28.79
C ALA A 57 -12.71 -6.88 -28.75
N LYS A 58 -11.93 -7.49 -29.66
CA LYS A 58 -11.68 -8.94 -29.67
C LYS A 58 -11.01 -9.41 -28.38
N TYR A 59 -9.98 -8.70 -27.94
CA TYR A 59 -9.32 -8.96 -26.67
C TYR A 59 -10.29 -8.90 -25.48
N LEU A 60 -11.17 -7.90 -25.44
CA LEU A 60 -12.22 -7.77 -24.41
C LEU A 60 -13.25 -8.92 -24.48
N ALA A 61 -13.62 -9.35 -25.67
CA ALA A 61 -14.56 -10.44 -25.88
C ALA A 61 -13.99 -11.79 -25.39
N GLU A 62 -12.71 -12.05 -25.67
CA GLU A 62 -12.04 -13.32 -25.36
C GLU A 62 -11.60 -13.42 -23.89
N ASN A 63 -11.14 -12.31 -23.30
CA ASN A 63 -10.49 -12.34 -21.98
C ASN A 63 -11.34 -11.77 -20.84
N PHE A 64 -12.40 -11.00 -21.14
CA PHE A 64 -13.17 -10.24 -20.14
C PHE A 64 -14.69 -10.43 -20.23
N ASP A 65 -15.18 -11.38 -21.05
CA ASP A 65 -16.61 -11.68 -21.23
C ASP A 65 -17.49 -10.45 -21.58
N ASP A 66 -16.92 -9.38 -22.18
CA ASP A 66 -17.68 -8.15 -22.48
C ASP A 66 -18.72 -8.44 -23.57
N LYS A 67 -20.01 -8.43 -23.17
CA LYS A 67 -21.15 -8.75 -24.05
C LYS A 67 -21.26 -7.84 -25.27
N GLU A 68 -20.91 -6.56 -25.14
CA GLU A 68 -20.96 -5.61 -26.26
C GLU A 68 -19.79 -5.85 -27.23
N ALA A 69 -18.60 -6.13 -26.68
CA ALA A 69 -17.44 -6.49 -27.47
C ALA A 69 -17.65 -7.82 -28.21
N LYS A 70 -18.22 -8.83 -27.53
CA LYS A 70 -18.64 -10.11 -28.13
C LYS A 70 -19.60 -9.90 -29.27
N LYS A 71 -20.64 -9.08 -29.06
CA LYS A 71 -21.60 -8.76 -30.12
C LYS A 71 -20.91 -8.09 -31.31
N LEU A 72 -20.06 -7.10 -31.08
CA LEU A 72 -19.31 -6.44 -32.16
C LEU A 72 -18.46 -7.44 -32.95
N VAL A 73 -17.69 -8.28 -32.25
CA VAL A 73 -16.79 -9.24 -32.89
C VAL A 73 -17.58 -10.23 -33.75
N LEU A 74 -18.69 -10.76 -33.23
CA LEU A 74 -19.58 -11.64 -33.99
C LEU A 74 -20.17 -10.93 -35.22
N ASP A 75 -20.70 -9.71 -35.05
CA ASP A 75 -21.31 -8.94 -36.14
C ASP A 75 -20.27 -8.60 -37.25
N VAL A 76 -19.01 -8.31 -36.87
CA VAL A 76 -17.90 -8.05 -37.80
C VAL A 76 -17.48 -9.34 -38.52
N GLU A 77 -17.31 -10.44 -37.79
CA GLU A 77 -16.94 -11.74 -38.37
C GLU A 77 -18.01 -12.29 -39.32
N GLU A 78 -19.30 -12.07 -39.01
CA GLU A 78 -20.41 -12.46 -39.89
C GLU A 78 -20.42 -11.65 -41.19
N LYS A 79 -20.15 -10.34 -41.12
CA LYS A 79 -20.09 -9.49 -42.31
C LYS A 79 -18.87 -9.75 -43.20
N LEU A 80 -17.73 -10.08 -42.58
CA LEU A 80 -16.52 -10.51 -43.30
C LEU A 80 -16.79 -11.78 -44.10
N LYS A 81 -17.53 -12.75 -43.52
CA LYS A 81 -17.96 -13.97 -44.24
C LYS A 81 -18.91 -13.68 -45.41
N ASN A 82 -19.73 -12.64 -45.31
CA ASN A 82 -20.71 -12.25 -46.32
C ASN A 82 -20.17 -11.24 -47.35
N GLY A 83 -18.89 -10.85 -47.28
CA GLY A 83 -18.21 -10.01 -48.27
C GLY A 83 -18.57 -8.52 -48.26
N SER A 84 -19.12 -8.01 -47.16
CA SER A 84 -19.62 -6.62 -47.07
C SER A 84 -18.64 -5.67 -46.37
N ILE A 85 -17.49 -5.42 -47.02
CA ILE A 85 -16.34 -4.67 -46.49
C ILE A 85 -16.70 -3.24 -46.04
N ALA A 86 -17.55 -2.54 -46.79
CA ALA A 86 -17.95 -1.16 -46.43
C ALA A 86 -18.82 -1.08 -45.17
N SER A 87 -19.45 -2.19 -44.78
CA SER A 87 -20.40 -2.25 -43.66
C SER A 87 -19.78 -2.69 -42.33
N GLU A 88 -18.53 -3.15 -42.34
CA GLU A 88 -17.78 -3.59 -41.15
C GLU A 88 -17.18 -2.41 -40.42
N TRP A 89 -16.56 -1.50 -41.16
CA TRP A 89 -15.97 -0.29 -40.60
C TRP A 89 -17.00 0.60 -39.92
N SER A 90 -18.23 0.68 -40.43
CA SER A 90 -19.30 1.42 -39.77
C SER A 90 -19.77 0.81 -38.45
N LEU A 91 -19.66 -0.52 -38.27
CA LEU A 91 -19.92 -1.15 -36.98
C LEU A 91 -18.84 -0.81 -35.96
N ILE A 92 -17.58 -0.89 -36.39
CA ILE A 92 -16.44 -0.55 -35.54
C ILE A 92 -16.50 0.93 -35.18
N GLU A 93 -16.83 1.82 -36.13
CA GLU A 93 -17.07 3.24 -35.87
C GLU A 93 -18.20 3.47 -34.85
N ASN A 94 -19.33 2.77 -34.98
CA ASN A 94 -20.42 2.90 -34.01
C ASN A 94 -20.03 2.36 -32.63
N TYR A 95 -19.25 1.28 -32.57
CA TYR A 95 -18.73 0.72 -31.32
C TYR A 95 -17.74 1.65 -30.65
N ILE A 96 -16.82 2.21 -31.43
CA ILE A 96 -15.99 3.36 -31.11
C ILE A 96 -16.94 4.38 -30.45
N TYR A 97 -17.85 5.03 -31.19
CA TYR A 97 -18.65 6.14 -30.67
C TYR A 97 -19.45 5.81 -29.40
N LYS A 98 -19.94 4.58 -29.24
CA LYS A 98 -20.65 4.13 -28.02
C LYS A 98 -19.72 3.89 -26.82
N LYS A 99 -18.54 3.31 -27.02
CA LYS A 99 -17.55 3.13 -25.94
C LYS A 99 -16.82 4.43 -25.60
N PHE A 100 -16.78 5.40 -26.53
CA PHE A 100 -16.23 6.75 -26.32
C PHE A 100 -17.09 7.65 -25.43
N GLU A 101 -18.23 7.20 -24.89
CA GLU A 101 -18.93 7.89 -23.77
C GLU A 101 -18.07 7.99 -22.48
N MET A 102 -16.88 7.37 -22.46
CA MET A 102 -15.89 7.44 -21.38
C MET A 102 -14.67 8.33 -21.70
N ILE A 103 -14.61 8.92 -22.90
CA ILE A 103 -13.52 9.75 -23.40
C ILE A 103 -13.97 11.22 -23.43
N ASP A 104 -13.05 12.16 -23.25
CA ASP A 104 -13.41 13.57 -23.16
C ASP A 104 -14.08 14.04 -24.47
N ASN A 105 -15.09 14.92 -24.37
CA ASN A 105 -15.83 15.42 -25.53
C ASN A 105 -14.89 16.04 -26.59
N LEU A 106 -13.77 16.62 -26.15
CA LEU A 106 -12.74 17.18 -27.02
C LEU A 106 -12.00 16.10 -27.83
N GLU A 107 -11.68 14.96 -27.22
CA GLU A 107 -11.00 13.84 -27.87
C GLU A 107 -11.90 13.18 -28.91
N LEU A 108 -13.21 13.09 -28.62
CA LEU A 108 -14.22 12.62 -29.56
C LEU A 108 -14.31 13.51 -30.81
N GLN A 109 -14.25 14.83 -30.63
CA GLN A 109 -14.22 15.78 -31.74
C GLN A 109 -12.96 15.61 -32.59
N LYS A 110 -11.80 15.42 -31.96
CA LYS A 110 -10.54 15.16 -32.68
C LYS A 110 -10.59 13.88 -33.51
N LEU A 111 -11.10 12.76 -32.97
CA LEU A 111 -11.22 11.52 -33.74
C LEU A 111 -12.23 11.65 -34.90
N SER A 112 -13.36 12.34 -34.68
CA SER A 112 -14.33 12.63 -35.73
C SER A 112 -13.73 13.47 -36.85
N PHE A 113 -12.86 14.42 -36.52
CA PHE A 113 -12.15 15.22 -37.51
C PHE A 113 -11.17 14.39 -38.37
N ILE A 114 -10.47 13.41 -37.77
CA ILE A 114 -9.63 12.46 -38.54
C ILE A 114 -10.48 11.69 -39.55
N LYS A 115 -11.66 11.21 -39.14
CA LYS A 115 -12.61 10.51 -40.01
C LYS A 115 -13.07 11.38 -41.18
N GLU A 116 -13.41 12.64 -40.92
CA GLU A 116 -13.81 13.60 -41.96
C GLU A 116 -12.69 13.81 -42.98
N LEU A 117 -11.46 14.07 -42.51
CA LEU A 117 -10.29 14.23 -43.37
C LEU A 117 -9.98 12.97 -44.18
N ARG A 118 -10.14 11.78 -43.59
CA ARG A 118 -10.04 10.51 -44.31
C ARG A 118 -11.10 10.40 -45.39
N ASN A 119 -12.35 10.75 -45.10
CA ASN A 119 -13.43 10.69 -46.08
C ASN A 119 -13.18 11.64 -47.26
N MET A 120 -12.72 12.87 -46.98
CA MET A 120 -12.32 13.83 -48.01
C MET A 120 -11.12 13.34 -48.82
N SER A 121 -10.17 12.63 -48.19
CA SER A 121 -8.97 12.11 -48.84
C SER A 121 -9.24 10.87 -49.72
N ALA A 122 -10.22 10.04 -49.36
CA ALA A 122 -10.56 8.80 -50.05
C ALA A 122 -11.64 8.96 -51.13
N HIS A 123 -12.65 9.82 -50.90
CA HIS A 123 -13.79 9.98 -51.80
C HIS A 123 -13.67 11.23 -52.68
N MET A 124 -13.01 11.06 -53.83
CA MET A 124 -12.73 12.11 -54.82
C MET A 124 -14.00 12.71 -55.47
N SER A 125 -15.14 12.01 -55.37
CA SER A 125 -16.40 12.33 -56.06
C SER A 125 -17.10 13.59 -55.55
N MET A 126 -16.87 14.00 -54.30
CA MET A 126 -17.52 15.19 -53.72
C MET A 126 -16.97 16.52 -54.27
N TYR A 127 -15.83 16.49 -54.97
CA TYR A 127 -15.10 17.68 -55.44
C TYR A 127 -15.09 17.86 -56.96
N ILE A 128 -15.75 16.96 -57.70
CA ILE A 128 -15.94 17.07 -59.16
C ILE A 128 -16.73 18.34 -59.53
N ILE A 129 -17.57 18.85 -58.62
CA ILE A 129 -18.40 20.04 -58.83
C ILE A 129 -17.60 21.36 -58.63
N LYS A 130 -16.40 21.32 -58.03
CA LYS A 130 -15.58 22.51 -57.70
C LYS A 130 -14.23 22.57 -58.42
N GLU A 131 -13.96 21.66 -59.36
CA GLU A 131 -12.69 21.56 -60.14
C GLU A 131 -11.39 21.52 -59.31
N LYS A 132 -11.44 21.23 -58.01
CA LYS A 132 -10.26 21.11 -57.14
C LYS A 132 -10.38 19.91 -56.21
N TYR A 133 -9.43 18.99 -56.32
CA TYR A 133 -9.31 17.86 -55.39
C TYR A 133 -8.85 18.34 -54.00
N PHE A 134 -9.27 17.65 -52.94
CA PHE A 134 -8.81 17.94 -51.59
C PHE A 134 -7.31 17.62 -51.46
N VAL A 135 -6.53 18.60 -51.00
CA VAL A 135 -5.08 18.47 -50.74
C VAL A 135 -4.84 18.71 -49.26
N PRO A 136 -4.70 17.66 -48.44
CA PRO A 136 -4.32 17.84 -47.05
C PRO A 136 -2.89 18.39 -46.96
N THR A 137 -2.68 19.26 -46.00
CA THR A 137 -1.37 19.82 -45.67
C THR A 137 -0.54 18.82 -44.85
N ALA A 138 0.75 19.10 -44.69
CA ALA A 138 1.60 18.36 -43.77
C ALA A 138 1.05 18.42 -42.33
N GLU A 139 0.54 19.57 -41.90
CA GLU A 139 -0.01 19.75 -40.56
C GLU A 139 -1.29 18.92 -40.35
N ASP A 140 -2.16 18.82 -41.36
CA ASP A 140 -3.35 17.97 -41.28
C ASP A 140 -2.98 16.50 -41.04
N ALA A 141 -2.03 15.99 -41.84
CA ALA A 141 -1.57 14.61 -41.71
C ALA A 141 -0.86 14.37 -40.36
N ARG A 142 0.01 15.29 -39.93
CA ARG A 142 0.73 15.18 -38.65
C ARG A 142 -0.23 15.22 -37.48
N MET A 143 -1.22 16.11 -37.51
CA MET A 143 -2.27 16.21 -36.50
C MET A 143 -3.09 14.91 -36.43
N CYS A 144 -3.46 14.31 -37.56
CA CYS A 144 -4.16 13.02 -37.58
C CYS A 144 -3.32 11.92 -36.91
N ILE A 145 -2.05 11.78 -37.29
CA ILE A 145 -1.14 10.76 -36.74
C ILE A 145 -1.02 10.95 -35.22
N ARG A 146 -0.69 12.17 -34.78
CA ARG A 146 -0.53 12.47 -33.35
C ARG A 146 -1.78 12.17 -32.55
N ASN A 147 -2.93 12.70 -32.98
CA ASN A 147 -4.18 12.52 -32.25
C ASN A 147 -4.61 11.04 -32.22
N ALA A 148 -4.43 10.29 -33.31
CA ALA A 148 -4.73 8.85 -33.31
C ALA A 148 -3.89 8.09 -32.29
N ILE A 149 -2.58 8.36 -32.25
CA ILE A 149 -1.66 7.72 -31.30
C ILE A 149 -2.01 8.09 -29.87
N GLU A 150 -2.10 9.37 -29.54
CA GLU A 150 -2.33 9.85 -28.17
C GLU A 150 -3.69 9.40 -27.63
N ILE A 151 -4.75 9.54 -28.42
CA ILE A 151 -6.13 9.29 -27.96
C ILE A 151 -6.43 7.79 -27.88
N LEU A 152 -5.95 7.00 -28.85
CA LEU A 152 -6.36 5.61 -28.97
C LEU A 152 -5.21 4.62 -29.04
N LEU A 153 -4.31 4.72 -30.02
CA LEU A 153 -3.37 3.62 -30.32
C LEU A 153 -2.37 3.35 -29.18
N SER A 154 -2.00 4.39 -28.44
CA SER A 154 -1.17 4.30 -27.23
C SER A 154 -1.95 3.89 -25.98
N GLN A 155 -3.27 3.68 -26.07
CA GLN A 155 -4.08 3.21 -24.94
C GLN A 155 -4.21 1.69 -24.97
N PRO A 156 -4.18 0.99 -23.83
CA PRO A 156 -4.47 -0.44 -23.79
C PRO A 156 -5.95 -0.73 -24.13
N PRO A 157 -6.30 -1.97 -24.52
CA PRO A 157 -7.68 -2.42 -24.85
C PRO A 157 -8.71 -2.24 -23.73
N ILE A 158 -8.24 -2.01 -22.51
CA ILE A 158 -9.04 -1.95 -21.31
C ILE A 158 -9.73 -0.58 -21.21
N LEU A 159 -11.05 -0.55 -21.41
CA LEU A 159 -11.90 0.53 -20.89
C LEU A 159 -11.84 0.48 -19.36
N ASN A 160 -11.05 1.38 -18.78
CA ASN A 160 -10.59 1.37 -17.39
C ASN A 160 -11.62 0.89 -16.35
N LYS A 161 -12.89 1.29 -16.45
CA LYS A 161 -13.91 0.94 -15.44
C LYS A 161 -14.27 -0.55 -15.43
N LYS A 162 -14.60 -1.15 -16.58
CA LYS A 162 -14.99 -2.58 -16.64
C LYS A 162 -13.84 -3.51 -16.25
N ALA A 163 -12.60 -3.15 -16.60
CA ALA A 163 -11.46 -3.97 -16.19
C ALA A 163 -11.12 -3.82 -14.71
N ILE A 164 -11.32 -2.62 -14.12
CA ILE A 164 -11.20 -2.45 -12.67
C ILE A 164 -12.28 -3.28 -11.96
N GLU A 165 -13.51 -3.29 -12.48
CA GLU A 165 -14.58 -4.17 -11.98
C GLU A 165 -14.15 -5.65 -12.06
N TYR A 166 -13.57 -6.10 -13.18
CA TYR A 166 -13.03 -7.45 -13.31
C TYR A 166 -11.91 -7.77 -12.31
N VAL A 167 -10.99 -6.82 -12.05
CA VAL A 167 -9.95 -6.99 -11.02
C VAL A 167 -10.61 -7.24 -9.67
N PHE A 168 -11.62 -6.45 -9.31
CA PHE A 168 -12.33 -6.64 -8.05
C PHE A 168 -13.10 -7.96 -8.01
N GLU A 169 -13.79 -8.35 -9.08
CA GLU A 169 -14.46 -9.65 -9.17
C GLU A 169 -13.49 -10.83 -9.00
N ASP A 170 -12.32 -10.77 -9.64
CA ASP A 170 -11.30 -11.82 -9.52
C ASP A 170 -10.72 -11.89 -8.10
N ILE A 171 -10.33 -10.73 -7.55
CA ILE A 171 -9.77 -10.64 -6.20
C ILE A 171 -10.78 -11.12 -5.16
N PHE A 172 -12.05 -10.69 -5.28
CA PHE A 172 -13.11 -11.05 -4.35
C PHE A 172 -13.59 -12.50 -4.51
N SER A 173 -13.14 -13.19 -5.55
CA SER A 173 -13.45 -14.61 -5.73
C SER A 173 -12.89 -15.44 -4.56
N LYS A 174 -13.59 -16.54 -4.24
CA LYS A 174 -13.17 -17.51 -3.21
C LYS A 174 -11.85 -18.22 -3.56
N TYR A 175 -11.46 -18.21 -4.84
CA TYR A 175 -10.27 -18.90 -5.34
C TYR A 175 -9.03 -18.02 -5.34
N PHE A 176 -9.19 -16.71 -5.12
CA PHE A 176 -8.05 -15.80 -5.01
C PHE A 176 -7.28 -16.07 -3.70
N PRO A 177 -5.93 -16.09 -3.70
CA PRO A 177 -5.16 -16.41 -2.50
C PRO A 177 -5.42 -15.46 -1.34
N GLU A 178 -5.57 -16.02 -0.14
CA GLU A 178 -5.66 -15.24 1.11
C GLU A 178 -4.27 -14.94 1.70
N VAL A 179 -3.28 -15.78 1.39
CA VAL A 179 -1.88 -15.57 1.81
C VAL A 179 -1.29 -14.40 1.05
N TYR A 180 -0.80 -13.40 1.77
CA TYR A 180 -0.32 -12.14 1.20
C TYR A 180 0.76 -12.32 0.13
N ASP A 181 1.74 -13.20 0.35
CA ASP A 181 2.85 -13.38 -0.60
C ASP A 181 2.39 -13.94 -1.96
N ASP A 182 1.37 -14.81 -1.96
CA ASP A 182 0.79 -15.35 -3.19
C ASP A 182 -0.17 -14.33 -3.83
N PHE A 183 -0.92 -13.60 -3.01
CA PHE A 183 -1.76 -12.48 -3.45
C PHE A 183 -0.91 -11.44 -4.21
N GLU A 184 0.20 -10.97 -3.61
CA GLU A 184 1.08 -9.97 -4.20
C GLU A 184 1.65 -10.44 -5.54
N LYS A 185 2.15 -11.68 -5.62
CA LYS A 185 2.70 -12.24 -6.87
C LYS A 185 1.67 -12.27 -8.00
N ILE A 186 0.43 -12.70 -7.72
CA ILE A 186 -0.62 -12.76 -8.74
C ILE A 186 -1.02 -11.35 -9.18
N ILE A 187 -1.23 -10.43 -8.24
CA ILE A 187 -1.60 -9.05 -8.56
C ILE A 187 -0.54 -8.38 -9.43
N LEU A 188 0.75 -8.52 -9.07
CA LEU A 188 1.83 -7.92 -9.82
C LEU A 188 1.88 -8.44 -11.26
N LYS A 189 1.94 -9.76 -11.42
CA LYS A 189 2.07 -10.41 -12.73
C LYS A 189 0.85 -10.24 -13.62
N LYS A 190 -0.36 -10.36 -13.06
CA LYS A 190 -1.62 -10.37 -13.81
C LYS A 190 -2.12 -8.96 -14.11
N TYR A 191 -1.94 -8.02 -13.19
CA TYR A 191 -2.64 -6.73 -13.25
C TYR A 191 -1.75 -5.48 -13.19
N ILE A 192 -0.51 -5.54 -12.68
CA ILE A 192 0.30 -4.32 -12.47
C ILE A 192 1.45 -4.19 -13.47
N GLU A 193 2.25 -5.23 -13.70
CA GLU A 193 3.50 -5.14 -14.48
C GLU A 193 3.30 -4.63 -15.91
N LYS A 194 2.19 -5.03 -16.55
CA LYS A 194 1.87 -4.69 -17.94
C LYS A 194 0.77 -3.64 -18.08
N ALA A 195 0.33 -3.04 -16.97
CA ALA A 195 -0.77 -2.09 -16.99
C ALA A 195 -0.33 -0.68 -17.40
N GLY A 196 -1.17 -0.03 -18.21
CA GLY A 196 -0.99 1.37 -18.58
C GLY A 196 -1.22 2.33 -17.41
N LYS A 197 -0.65 3.53 -17.49
CA LYS A 197 -0.71 4.56 -16.43
C LYS A 197 -2.15 4.92 -16.03
N SER A 198 -3.05 5.04 -17.02
CA SER A 198 -4.45 5.38 -16.81
C SER A 198 -5.19 4.32 -15.99
N PHE A 199 -4.90 3.03 -16.26
CA PHE A 199 -5.46 1.91 -15.52
C PHE A 199 -4.97 1.91 -14.06
N LEU A 200 -3.66 2.00 -13.83
CA LEU A 200 -3.08 1.96 -12.48
C LEU A 200 -3.56 3.13 -11.61
N ARG A 201 -3.66 4.32 -12.20
CA ARG A 201 -4.24 5.50 -11.54
C ARG A 201 -5.68 5.22 -11.10
N ASN A 202 -6.53 4.77 -12.02
CA ASN A 202 -7.95 4.55 -11.73
C ASN A 202 -8.15 3.35 -10.78
N LEU A 203 -7.36 2.29 -10.90
CA LEU A 203 -7.36 1.16 -9.97
C LEU A 203 -7.02 1.62 -8.56
N THR A 204 -6.02 2.50 -8.40
CA THR A 204 -5.65 3.08 -7.11
C THR A 204 -6.80 3.91 -6.51
N ILE A 205 -7.39 4.79 -7.32
CA ILE A 205 -8.55 5.62 -6.90
C ILE A 205 -9.70 4.73 -6.42
N GLU A 206 -10.10 3.75 -7.23
CA GLU A 206 -11.24 2.89 -6.90
C GLU A 206 -10.92 1.94 -5.72
N SER A 207 -9.69 1.45 -5.60
CA SER A 207 -9.29 0.59 -4.47
C SER A 207 -9.39 1.34 -3.15
N VAL A 208 -8.87 2.57 -3.10
CA VAL A 208 -8.95 3.43 -1.90
C VAL A 208 -10.39 3.84 -1.61
N ASN A 209 -11.16 4.21 -2.63
CA ASN A 209 -12.57 4.55 -2.50
C ASN A 209 -13.39 3.39 -1.92
N LYS A 210 -13.26 2.19 -2.50
CA LYS A 210 -13.95 0.97 -2.03
C LYS A 210 -13.50 0.59 -0.63
N PHE A 211 -12.21 0.59 -0.35
CA PHE A 211 -11.70 0.26 0.99
C PHE A 211 -12.35 1.14 2.05
N LEU A 212 -12.43 2.45 1.82
CA LEU A 212 -12.98 3.38 2.82
C LEU A 212 -14.50 3.33 2.91
N ASN A 213 -15.21 3.15 1.79
CA ASN A 213 -16.68 3.29 1.74
C ASN A 213 -17.46 1.97 1.73
N GLU A 214 -16.82 0.84 1.41
CA GLU A 214 -17.45 -0.49 1.39
C GLU A 214 -16.95 -1.34 2.58
N ASN A 215 -17.77 -2.28 3.04
CA ASN A 215 -17.45 -3.14 4.19
C ASN A 215 -17.19 -4.61 3.82
N SER A 216 -17.26 -4.93 2.53
CA SER A 216 -16.97 -6.26 1.99
C SER A 216 -15.51 -6.36 1.54
N ASN A 217 -14.93 -7.56 1.67
CA ASN A 217 -13.59 -7.87 1.17
C ASN A 217 -12.48 -6.92 1.66
N MET A 218 -12.62 -6.43 2.89
CA MET A 218 -11.74 -5.42 3.49
C MET A 218 -10.26 -5.83 3.49
N GLU A 219 -9.95 -7.07 3.84
CA GLU A 219 -8.58 -7.56 3.87
C GLU A 219 -7.95 -7.60 2.48
N LYS A 220 -8.71 -8.04 1.47
CA LYS A 220 -8.26 -8.09 0.08
C LYS A 220 -8.06 -6.69 -0.51
N LEU A 221 -8.96 -5.75 -0.21
CA LEU A 221 -8.81 -4.35 -0.58
C LEU A 221 -7.60 -3.72 0.10
N ARG A 222 -7.38 -3.97 1.40
CA ARG A 222 -6.18 -3.55 2.12
C ARG A 222 -4.92 -4.11 1.45
N ASN A 223 -4.88 -5.40 1.15
CA ASN A 223 -3.75 -6.05 0.50
C ASN A 223 -3.46 -5.45 -0.89
N LEU A 224 -4.49 -5.20 -1.70
CA LEU A 224 -4.35 -4.54 -3.00
C LEU A 224 -3.75 -3.13 -2.87
N ILE A 225 -4.25 -2.33 -1.91
CA ILE A 225 -3.70 -0.99 -1.62
C ILE A 225 -2.22 -1.09 -1.22
N ILE A 226 -1.86 -2.05 -0.35
CA ILE A 226 -0.47 -2.25 0.06
C ILE A 226 0.41 -2.59 -1.14
N VAL A 227 -0.03 -3.50 -2.02
CA VAL A 227 0.73 -3.86 -3.23
C VAL A 227 0.92 -2.64 -4.13
N LEU A 228 -0.14 -1.86 -4.36
CA LEU A 228 -0.07 -0.62 -5.15
C LEU A 228 0.87 0.41 -4.51
N LEU A 229 0.79 0.60 -3.19
CA LEU A 229 1.60 1.58 -2.46
C LEU A 229 3.09 1.23 -2.51
N ARG A 230 3.45 -0.05 -2.43
CA ARG A 230 4.84 -0.50 -2.52
C ARG A 230 5.45 -0.40 -3.91
N ASN A 231 4.67 -0.75 -4.93
CA ASN A 231 5.19 -0.95 -6.28
C ASN A 231 4.91 0.21 -7.23
N LYS A 232 3.87 1.00 -6.95
CA LYS A 232 3.40 2.14 -7.76
C LYS A 232 2.99 3.35 -6.88
N PRO A 233 3.84 3.81 -5.95
CA PRO A 233 3.52 4.90 -5.01
C PRO A 233 3.15 6.22 -5.72
N GLU A 234 3.63 6.44 -6.96
CA GLU A 234 3.38 7.65 -7.74
C GLU A 234 1.88 7.95 -7.94
N TYR A 235 1.00 6.94 -7.89
CA TYR A 235 -0.45 7.13 -8.04
C TYR A 235 -1.17 7.53 -6.75
N PHE A 236 -0.52 7.44 -5.58
CA PHE A 236 -1.09 7.90 -4.31
C PHE A 236 -1.01 9.42 -4.13
N VAL A 237 -0.24 10.10 -5.00
CA VAL A 237 -0.16 11.56 -5.04
C VAL A 237 -1.40 12.18 -5.73
N ASP A 238 -2.23 11.36 -6.39
CA ASP A 238 -3.43 11.81 -7.09
C ASP A 238 -4.42 12.55 -6.17
N GLU A 239 -4.98 13.66 -6.65
CA GLU A 239 -5.90 14.50 -5.89
C GLU A 239 -7.14 13.76 -5.37
N LYS A 240 -7.68 12.80 -6.13
CA LYS A 240 -8.83 12.01 -5.65
C LYS A 240 -8.42 11.05 -4.53
N VAL A 241 -7.27 10.40 -4.67
CA VAL A 241 -6.72 9.51 -3.63
C VAL A 241 -6.46 10.29 -2.35
N LYS A 242 -5.76 11.43 -2.46
CA LYS A 242 -5.54 12.34 -1.32
C LYS A 242 -6.86 12.77 -0.71
N ARG A 243 -7.85 13.17 -1.51
CA ARG A 243 -9.16 13.57 -0.99
C ARG A 243 -9.78 12.45 -0.16
N TYR A 244 -9.80 11.21 -0.65
CA TYR A 244 -10.37 10.08 0.08
C TYR A 244 -9.62 9.78 1.39
N LEU A 245 -8.28 9.76 1.35
CA LEU A 245 -7.45 9.50 2.54
C LEU A 245 -7.58 10.59 3.62
N ASN A 246 -7.96 11.81 3.24
CA ASN A 246 -8.10 12.95 4.15
C ASN A 246 -9.56 13.28 4.52
N SER A 247 -10.55 12.78 3.77
CA SER A 247 -11.99 12.87 4.09
C SER A 247 -12.46 11.74 5.01
N LEU A 248 -11.89 11.66 6.20
CA LEU A 248 -12.26 10.69 7.24
C LEU A 248 -13.40 11.25 8.10
N GLU A 249 -14.64 11.09 7.64
CA GLU A 249 -15.84 11.67 8.28
C GLU A 249 -16.49 10.76 9.34
N SER A 250 -16.08 9.49 9.41
CA SER A 250 -16.62 8.51 10.35
C SER A 250 -15.51 7.70 11.02
N ASP A 251 -15.78 7.28 12.26
CA ASP A 251 -14.89 6.40 13.04
C ASP A 251 -14.52 5.12 12.28
N GLU A 252 -15.48 4.54 11.55
CA GLU A 252 -15.24 3.35 10.72
C GLU A 252 -14.15 3.59 9.66
N LYS A 253 -14.15 4.75 9.01
CA LYS A 253 -13.10 5.11 8.04
C LYS A 253 -11.75 5.28 8.72
N ILE A 254 -11.74 5.86 9.93
CA ILE A 254 -10.53 6.05 10.73
C ILE A 254 -9.94 4.70 11.14
N GLU A 255 -10.77 3.77 11.61
CA GLU A 255 -10.36 2.40 11.97
C GLU A 255 -9.77 1.64 10.77
N LYS A 256 -10.36 1.80 9.59
CA LYS A 256 -9.80 1.25 8.34
C LYS A 256 -8.41 1.81 8.04
N ILE A 257 -8.23 3.12 8.17
CA ILE A 257 -6.92 3.77 8.02
C ILE A 257 -5.93 3.30 9.09
N ILE A 258 -6.35 3.15 10.34
CA ILE A 258 -5.52 2.58 11.42
C ILE A 258 -5.01 1.20 11.03
N SER A 259 -5.90 0.32 10.54
CA SER A 259 -5.50 -1.03 10.09
C SER A 259 -4.49 -0.98 8.93
N LEU A 260 -4.60 0.01 8.04
CA LEU A 260 -3.67 0.21 6.94
C LEU A 260 -2.33 0.77 7.40
N ILE A 261 -2.32 1.71 8.36
CA ILE A 261 -1.10 2.28 8.98
C ILE A 261 -0.30 1.18 9.68
N MET A 262 -0.96 0.27 10.39
CA MET A 262 -0.29 -0.83 11.09
C MET A 262 0.46 -1.75 10.10
N GLU A 263 -0.16 -2.09 8.97
CA GLU A 263 0.39 -3.01 7.96
C GLU A 263 1.32 -2.36 6.93
N GLU A 264 1.09 -1.09 6.58
CA GLU A 264 1.93 -0.33 5.64
C GLU A 264 2.04 1.14 6.07
N PRO A 265 2.99 1.44 6.99
CA PRO A 265 3.13 2.78 7.60
C PRO A 265 3.41 3.89 6.59
N LYS A 266 3.96 3.59 5.42
CA LYS A 266 4.21 4.55 4.34
C LYS A 266 2.96 5.32 3.91
N VAL A 267 1.75 4.79 4.18
CA VAL A 267 0.51 5.52 3.92
C VAL A 267 0.46 6.85 4.67
N LEU A 268 1.17 6.99 5.80
CA LEU A 268 1.30 8.23 6.55
C LEU A 268 1.88 9.36 5.70
N GLU A 269 2.71 9.11 4.70
CA GLU A 269 3.24 10.15 3.80
C GLU A 269 2.13 10.86 2.99
N TYR A 270 1.01 10.16 2.76
CA TYR A 270 -0.11 10.63 1.94
C TYR A 270 -1.27 11.18 2.79
N LEU A 271 -1.18 11.07 4.11
CA LEU A 271 -2.12 11.64 5.07
C LEU A 271 -1.65 13.03 5.50
N VAL A 272 -2.44 14.05 5.18
CA VAL A 272 -2.29 15.44 5.62
C VAL A 272 -3.30 15.71 6.73
N ASP A 273 -4.51 16.17 6.39
CA ASP A 273 -5.60 16.37 7.37
C ASP A 273 -6.05 15.05 8.01
N GLY A 274 -5.89 13.93 7.28
CA GLY A 274 -6.16 12.59 7.80
C GLY A 274 -5.34 12.27 9.05
N LYS A 275 -4.10 12.75 9.17
CA LYS A 275 -3.29 12.56 10.39
C LYS A 275 -3.92 13.25 11.60
N ILE A 276 -4.44 14.45 11.39
CA ILE A 276 -5.08 15.25 12.45
C ILE A 276 -6.33 14.53 12.94
N LYS A 277 -7.16 14.02 12.02
CA LYS A 277 -8.38 13.29 12.34
C LYS A 277 -8.11 11.96 13.05
N VAL A 278 -7.14 11.18 12.56
CA VAL A 278 -6.72 9.94 13.23
C VAL A 278 -6.24 10.26 14.65
N ARG A 279 -5.42 11.30 14.82
CA ARG A 279 -4.94 11.73 16.13
C ARG A 279 -6.09 12.13 17.06
N GLN A 280 -7.03 12.96 16.61
CA GLN A 280 -8.19 13.38 17.41
C GLN A 280 -9.00 12.17 17.87
N PHE A 281 -9.24 11.21 16.96
CA PHE A 281 -9.90 9.96 17.31
C PHE A 281 -9.13 9.16 18.37
N LEU A 282 -7.80 9.06 18.25
CA LEU A 282 -6.96 8.38 19.24
C LEU A 282 -7.02 9.08 20.62
N GLU A 283 -7.00 10.41 20.64
CA GLU A 283 -7.08 11.22 21.88
C GLU A 283 -8.45 11.08 22.55
N GLU A 284 -9.56 11.14 21.79
CA GLU A 284 -10.92 10.96 22.32
C GLU A 284 -11.11 9.58 22.94
N ARG A 285 -10.57 8.53 22.29
CA ARG A 285 -10.65 7.14 22.79
C ARG A 285 -9.74 6.87 23.97
N THR A 286 -8.77 7.72 24.27
CA THR A 286 -7.81 7.53 25.38
C THR A 286 -8.04 8.44 26.58
N LEU A 287 -8.86 9.48 26.45
CA LEU A 287 -9.23 10.37 27.54
C LEU A 287 -10.46 9.90 28.33
N LEU A 288 -11.25 9.00 27.75
CA LEU A 288 -12.49 8.50 28.35
C LEU A 288 -12.25 7.08 28.89
N ASP A 289 -11.80 6.98 30.14
CA ASP A 289 -11.52 5.70 30.82
C ASP A 289 -12.69 4.69 30.67
N GLU A 290 -13.94 5.17 30.72
CA GLU A 290 -15.14 4.35 30.48
C GLU A 290 -15.17 3.74 29.08
N ILE A 291 -14.80 4.49 28.04
CA ILE A 291 -14.74 4.01 26.66
C ILE A 291 -13.54 3.10 26.44
N ILE A 292 -12.40 3.43 27.06
CA ILE A 292 -11.22 2.56 27.02
C ILE A 292 -11.58 1.20 27.60
N ASP A 293 -12.34 1.15 28.69
CA ASP A 293 -12.74 -0.11 29.32
C ASP A 293 -13.66 -0.98 28.48
N GLU A 294 -14.47 -0.39 27.60
CA GLU A 294 -15.32 -1.10 26.64
C GLU A 294 -14.57 -1.68 25.43
N LEU A 295 -13.36 -1.20 25.13
CA LEU A 295 -12.56 -1.68 23.99
C LEU A 295 -11.95 -3.06 24.24
N SER A 296 -11.81 -3.85 23.17
CA SER A 296 -11.06 -5.11 23.24
C SER A 296 -9.58 -4.84 23.60
N PRO A 297 -8.90 -5.76 24.31
CA PRO A 297 -7.48 -5.58 24.67
C PRO A 297 -6.57 -5.30 23.47
N GLU A 298 -6.86 -5.92 22.33
CA GLU A 298 -6.14 -5.68 21.06
C GLU A 298 -6.33 -4.25 20.56
N ARG A 299 -7.57 -3.73 20.60
CA ARG A 299 -7.84 -2.33 20.21
C ARG A 299 -7.16 -1.34 21.14
N LYS A 300 -7.21 -1.57 22.45
CA LYS A 300 -6.51 -0.70 23.44
C LYS A 300 -5.01 -0.64 23.16
N ASN A 301 -4.40 -1.78 22.83
CA ASN A 301 -2.98 -1.87 22.49
C ASN A 301 -2.65 -1.05 21.24
N ILE A 302 -3.40 -1.24 20.14
CA ILE A 302 -3.17 -0.52 18.88
C ILE A 302 -3.35 0.99 19.08
N ILE A 303 -4.43 1.42 19.73
CA ILE A 303 -4.73 2.83 19.97
C ILE A 303 -3.65 3.48 20.83
N SER A 304 -3.27 2.84 21.95
CA SER A 304 -2.24 3.35 22.86
C SER A 304 -0.88 3.47 22.16
N PHE A 305 -0.51 2.45 21.39
CA PHE A 305 0.74 2.45 20.63
C PHE A 305 0.74 3.57 19.57
N LEU A 306 -0.30 3.65 18.74
CA LEU A 306 -0.39 4.67 17.68
C LEU A 306 -0.43 6.09 18.24
N MET A 307 -1.08 6.32 19.37
CA MET A 307 -1.08 7.65 19.99
C MET A 307 0.35 8.13 20.31
N ILE A 308 1.19 7.24 20.82
CA ILE A 308 2.60 7.54 21.10
C ILE A 308 3.37 7.79 19.80
N ILE A 309 3.12 6.99 18.76
CA ILE A 309 3.74 7.19 17.43
C ILE A 309 3.36 8.58 16.87
N PHE A 310 2.09 8.95 16.89
CA PHE A 310 1.63 10.25 16.36
C PHE A 310 2.21 11.43 17.14
N ASP A 311 2.36 11.31 18.45
CA ASP A 311 3.01 12.34 19.25
C ASP A 311 4.51 12.46 18.96
N SER A 312 5.19 11.34 18.70
CA SER A 312 6.58 11.34 18.26
C SER A 312 6.75 11.99 16.88
N ILE A 313 5.87 11.68 15.92
CA ILE A 313 5.91 12.27 14.56
C ILE A 313 5.72 13.79 14.61
N ASN A 314 4.88 14.29 15.53
CA ASN A 314 4.61 15.71 15.69
C ASN A 314 5.73 16.47 16.44
N GLY A 315 6.87 15.84 16.72
CA GLY A 315 8.02 16.50 17.32
C GLY A 315 7.82 16.94 18.77
N LYS A 316 6.94 16.26 19.53
CA LYS A 316 6.84 16.51 20.98
C LYS A 316 8.20 16.23 21.64
N SER A 317 8.50 16.97 22.71
CA SER A 317 9.73 16.75 23.48
C SER A 317 9.75 15.35 24.10
N ASN A 318 10.95 14.78 24.27
CA ASN A 318 11.13 13.45 24.87
C ASN A 318 10.43 13.32 26.24
N GLU A 319 10.40 14.39 27.04
CA GLU A 319 9.72 14.42 28.34
C GLU A 319 8.19 14.25 28.22
N LYS A 320 7.57 14.87 27.20
CA LYS A 320 6.13 14.69 26.94
C LYS A 320 5.83 13.28 26.43
N ILE A 321 6.69 12.74 25.57
CA ILE A 321 6.57 11.38 25.05
C ILE A 321 6.71 10.36 26.19
N GLU A 322 7.68 10.55 27.07
CA GLU A 322 7.88 9.73 28.27
C GLU A 322 6.64 9.68 29.14
N LYS A 323 6.09 10.85 29.50
CA LYS A 323 4.85 10.92 30.29
C LYS A 323 3.67 10.24 29.59
N MET A 324 3.60 10.32 28.26
CA MET A 324 2.56 9.63 27.49
C MET A 324 2.74 8.11 27.56
N ILE A 325 3.96 7.61 27.39
CA ILE A 325 4.26 6.19 27.54
C ILE A 325 3.90 5.76 28.96
N GLU A 326 4.29 6.49 30.01
CA GLU A 326 3.97 6.16 31.40
C GLU A 326 2.48 5.95 31.65
N ASN A 327 1.63 6.80 31.05
CA ASN A 327 0.18 6.74 31.20
C ASN A 327 -0.45 5.53 30.48
N HIS A 328 0.13 5.10 29.35
CA HIS A 328 -0.49 4.09 28.48
C HIS A 328 0.23 2.74 28.45
N ILE A 329 1.41 2.62 29.07
CA ILE A 329 2.25 1.41 28.99
C ILE A 329 1.56 0.14 29.53
N ASP A 330 0.59 0.29 30.43
CA ASP A 330 -0.19 -0.84 30.97
C ASP A 330 -1.09 -1.51 29.92
N TYR A 331 -1.45 -0.79 28.86
CA TYR A 331 -2.26 -1.29 27.76
C TYR A 331 -1.43 -1.77 26.56
N ILE A 332 -0.12 -1.55 26.59
CA ILE A 332 0.77 -1.85 25.46
C ILE A 332 1.25 -3.28 25.55
N ASN A 333 1.15 -3.99 24.43
CA ASN A 333 1.74 -5.29 24.20
C ASN A 333 2.57 -5.22 22.91
N LEU A 334 3.86 -4.96 23.07
CA LEU A 334 4.80 -4.86 21.96
C LEU A 334 4.99 -6.20 21.23
N LYS A 335 4.75 -7.34 21.89
CA LYS A 335 4.83 -8.68 21.28
C LYS A 335 3.76 -8.89 20.24
N GLU A 336 2.55 -8.40 20.49
CA GLU A 336 1.48 -8.34 19.49
C GLU A 336 1.78 -7.28 18.42
N ILE A 337 2.25 -6.09 18.80
CA ILE A 337 2.57 -5.03 17.83
C ILE A 337 3.70 -5.45 16.88
N LYS A 338 4.64 -6.28 17.33
CA LYS A 338 5.77 -6.80 16.53
C LYS A 338 5.33 -7.60 15.28
N LYS A 339 4.08 -8.09 15.25
CA LYS A 339 3.50 -8.77 14.08
C LYS A 339 3.23 -7.81 12.93
N TYR A 340 2.99 -6.53 13.23
CA TYR A 340 2.70 -5.49 12.25
C TYR A 340 3.98 -4.82 11.73
N LYS A 341 3.94 -4.31 10.50
CA LYS A 341 5.11 -3.67 9.86
C LYS A 341 5.53 -2.37 10.55
N ILE A 342 4.61 -1.67 11.21
CA ILE A 342 4.92 -0.43 11.93
C ILE A 342 6.01 -0.59 12.99
N TYR A 343 6.13 -1.74 13.64
CA TYR A 343 7.11 -1.99 14.70
C TYR A 343 8.58 -1.88 14.23
N ASN A 344 8.84 -2.25 12.98
CA ASN A 344 10.16 -2.19 12.36
C ASN A 344 10.31 -1.02 11.38
N SER A 345 9.35 -0.10 11.36
CA SER A 345 9.36 1.06 10.47
C SER A 345 10.14 2.24 11.04
N GLU A 346 10.40 3.25 10.20
CA GLU A 346 10.99 4.52 10.60
C GLU A 346 10.14 5.30 11.63
N TYR A 347 8.86 4.94 11.77
CA TYR A 347 7.94 5.57 12.73
C TYR A 347 8.09 5.03 14.16
N PHE A 348 8.72 3.85 14.34
CA PHE A 348 9.14 3.35 15.66
C PHE A 348 10.67 3.21 15.74
N PRO A 349 11.40 4.34 15.66
CA PRO A 349 12.85 4.38 15.59
C PRO A 349 13.53 4.00 16.91
N GLU A 350 14.85 3.74 16.87
CA GLU A 350 15.62 3.31 18.05
C GLU A 350 15.53 4.31 19.22
N ASN A 351 15.55 5.61 18.97
CA ASN A 351 15.40 6.63 20.02
C ASN A 351 14.05 6.49 20.74
N LEU A 352 12.96 6.27 20.02
CA LEU A 352 11.64 6.07 20.64
C LEU A 352 11.60 4.75 21.41
N LYS A 353 12.19 3.67 20.87
CA LYS A 353 12.34 2.38 21.58
C LYS A 353 13.15 2.52 22.87
N ARG A 354 14.17 3.40 22.92
CA ARG A 354 14.94 3.70 24.13
C ARG A 354 14.12 4.44 25.18
N ILE A 355 13.27 5.40 24.78
CA ILE A 355 12.34 6.05 25.73
C ILE A 355 11.38 5.01 26.31
N PHE A 356 10.83 4.13 25.46
CA PHE A 356 10.02 2.99 25.90
C PHE A 356 10.75 2.09 26.89
N LEU A 357 12.03 1.75 26.61
CA LEU A 357 12.83 0.92 27.51
C LEU A 357 12.97 1.57 28.88
N ARG A 358 13.34 2.86 28.94
CA ARG A 358 13.50 3.58 30.21
C ARG A 358 12.22 3.56 31.04
N VAL A 359 11.10 3.94 30.41
CA VAL A 359 9.80 3.95 31.08
C VAL A 359 9.38 2.55 31.52
N ALA A 360 9.64 1.53 30.70
CA ALA A 360 9.35 0.14 31.04
C ALA A 360 10.16 -0.35 32.25
N ILE A 361 11.45 0.01 32.32
CA ILE A 361 12.31 -0.29 33.47
C ILE A 361 11.76 0.38 34.74
N ASP A 362 11.44 1.67 34.67
CA ASP A 362 10.90 2.40 35.83
C ASP A 362 9.50 1.91 36.26
N LYS A 363 8.72 1.35 35.34
CA LYS A 363 7.42 0.74 35.65
C LYS A 363 7.57 -0.55 36.45
N LEU A 364 8.65 -1.31 36.28
CA LEU A 364 8.83 -2.62 36.94
C LEU A 364 8.63 -2.55 38.45
N SER A 365 9.20 -1.55 39.13
CA SER A 365 9.11 -1.42 40.60
C SER A 365 7.70 -1.05 41.08
N LYS A 366 6.83 -0.56 40.17
CA LYS A 366 5.47 -0.09 40.45
C LYS A 366 4.40 -1.16 40.16
N LEU A 367 4.76 -2.34 39.64
CA LEU A 367 3.80 -3.37 39.24
C LEU A 367 3.20 -4.07 40.48
N PRO A 368 1.87 -4.27 40.53
CA PRO A 368 1.21 -4.67 41.77
C PRO A 368 1.27 -6.19 42.07
N SER A 369 1.68 -7.04 41.12
CA SER A 369 1.82 -8.48 41.36
C SER A 369 2.86 -9.14 40.47
N PHE A 370 3.39 -10.29 40.90
CA PHE A 370 4.35 -11.09 40.11
C PHE A 370 3.77 -11.56 38.76
N ILE A 371 2.48 -11.89 38.70
CA ILE A 371 1.81 -12.29 37.46
C ILE A 371 1.79 -11.12 36.47
N ARG A 372 1.45 -9.91 36.94
CA ARG A 372 1.50 -8.71 36.10
C ARG A 372 2.93 -8.35 35.71
N ALA A 373 3.89 -8.51 36.61
CA ALA A 373 5.32 -8.33 36.30
C ALA A 373 5.78 -9.28 35.20
N THR A 374 5.40 -10.55 35.26
CA THR A 374 5.70 -11.54 34.22
C THR A 374 5.13 -11.14 32.88
N SER A 375 3.82 -10.90 32.82
CA SER A 375 3.14 -10.53 31.59
C SER A 375 3.75 -9.25 31.00
N PHE A 376 4.08 -8.27 31.84
CA PHE A 376 4.74 -7.04 31.41
C PHE A 376 6.16 -7.29 30.86
N ILE A 377 6.95 -8.11 31.54
CA ILE A 377 8.30 -8.47 31.08
C ILE A 377 8.23 -9.17 29.73
N GLU A 378 7.35 -10.16 29.59
CA GLU A 378 7.20 -10.91 28.34
C GLU A 378 6.69 -10.04 27.19
N ASN A 379 5.63 -9.25 27.44
CA ASN A 379 4.90 -8.55 26.39
C ASN A 379 5.51 -7.20 25.99
N VAL A 380 6.30 -6.58 26.88
CA VAL A 380 6.88 -5.24 26.67
C VAL A 380 8.39 -5.27 26.82
N LEU A 381 8.89 -5.57 28.01
CA LEU A 381 10.30 -5.32 28.34
C LEU A 381 11.27 -6.20 27.54
N SER A 382 10.98 -7.49 27.39
CA SER A 382 11.83 -8.46 26.71
C SER A 382 12.21 -8.03 25.29
N LEU A 383 11.28 -7.34 24.60
CA LEU A 383 11.44 -6.84 23.25
C LEU A 383 12.27 -5.56 23.16
N LEU A 384 12.70 -4.99 24.29
CA LEU A 384 13.47 -3.75 24.38
C LEU A 384 14.83 -3.97 25.05
N LEU A 385 15.01 -5.07 25.80
CA LEU A 385 16.24 -5.34 26.56
C LEU A 385 17.51 -5.38 25.71
N TYR A 386 17.41 -5.72 24.42
CA TYR A 386 18.56 -5.68 23.49
C TYR A 386 19.17 -4.28 23.33
N LEU A 387 18.46 -3.22 23.77
CA LEU A 387 18.92 -1.83 23.74
C LEU A 387 19.77 -1.43 24.96
N VAL A 388 19.77 -2.25 26.03
CA VAL A 388 20.57 -2.02 27.24
C VAL A 388 22.04 -2.24 26.90
N ARG A 389 22.78 -1.14 26.78
CA ARG A 389 24.21 -1.15 26.38
C ARG A 389 25.10 -0.49 27.41
N GLU A 390 24.57 0.45 28.17
CA GLU A 390 25.34 1.21 29.14
C GLU A 390 25.26 0.57 30.52
N LYS A 391 26.35 0.74 31.29
CA LYS A 391 26.44 0.27 32.67
C LYS A 391 25.29 0.83 33.52
N GLN A 392 24.99 2.12 33.35
CA GLN A 392 23.94 2.82 34.12
C GLN A 392 22.54 2.26 33.83
N GLU A 393 22.24 1.93 32.58
CA GLU A 393 20.95 1.30 32.20
C GLU A 393 20.81 -0.09 32.85
N LEU A 394 21.90 -0.86 32.90
CA LEU A 394 21.93 -2.18 33.52
C LEU A 394 21.77 -2.09 35.05
N GLU A 395 22.48 -1.16 35.68
CA GLU A 395 22.35 -0.88 37.13
C GLU A 395 20.92 -0.48 37.48
N LEU A 396 20.32 0.44 36.71
CA LEU A 396 18.93 0.87 36.90
C LEU A 396 17.94 -0.29 36.74
N LEU A 397 18.10 -1.12 35.71
CA LEU A 397 17.27 -2.31 35.51
C LEU A 397 17.32 -3.23 36.73
N PHE A 398 18.52 -3.54 37.21
CA PHE A 398 18.72 -4.40 38.37
C PHE A 398 18.13 -3.77 39.63
N GLU A 399 18.33 -2.48 39.87
CA GLU A 399 17.72 -1.76 40.99
C GLU A 399 16.19 -1.87 40.97
N ARG A 400 15.55 -1.60 39.84
CA ARG A 400 14.08 -1.70 39.70
C ARG A 400 13.55 -3.11 39.89
N ILE A 401 14.30 -4.14 39.49
CA ILE A 401 13.97 -5.54 39.78
C ILE A 401 14.03 -5.80 41.30
N LYS A 402 15.08 -5.32 41.98
CA LYS A 402 15.21 -5.48 43.45
C LYS A 402 14.08 -4.77 44.21
N GLU A 403 13.58 -3.65 43.68
CA GLU A 403 12.50 -2.84 44.24
C GLU A 403 11.09 -3.39 43.98
N ASN A 404 10.93 -4.31 43.03
CA ASN A 404 9.62 -4.89 42.71
C ASN A 404 9.08 -5.69 43.91
N LYS A 405 8.23 -5.03 44.69
CA LYS A 405 7.52 -5.58 45.86
C LYS A 405 6.15 -6.06 45.40
N GLY A 406 6.08 -7.20 44.70
CA GLY A 406 4.80 -7.87 44.40
C GLY A 406 3.90 -7.83 45.64
N VAL A 407 2.77 -7.15 45.55
CA VAL A 407 2.11 -6.50 46.69
C VAL A 407 1.72 -7.50 47.78
N GLY A 408 2.17 -7.22 49.00
CA GLY A 408 1.65 -7.83 50.24
C GLY A 408 2.69 -8.64 51.00
N LYS A 409 2.73 -8.45 52.31
CA LYS A 409 3.40 -9.31 53.30
C LYS A 409 2.83 -10.74 53.26
N VAL A 410 3.08 -11.48 52.18
CA VAL A 410 2.79 -12.92 52.12
C VAL A 410 4.14 -13.62 52.11
N ASN A 411 4.34 -14.41 53.16
CA ASN A 411 5.48 -15.25 53.48
C ASN A 411 6.53 -15.41 52.36
N ILE A 412 7.74 -14.93 52.66
CA ILE A 412 8.96 -15.08 51.86
C ILE A 412 9.19 -16.54 51.39
N ASN A 413 8.63 -17.52 52.11
CA ASN A 413 8.71 -18.95 51.76
C ASN A 413 7.75 -19.41 50.63
N GLN A 414 6.74 -18.63 50.23
CA GLN A 414 5.91 -18.94 49.04
C GLN A 414 6.50 -18.37 47.74
N ILE A 415 7.27 -17.29 47.83
CA ILE A 415 7.91 -16.59 46.71
C ILE A 415 9.04 -17.44 46.11
N LEU A 416 9.72 -18.17 46.99
CA LEU A 416 10.74 -19.17 46.72
C LEU A 416 10.26 -20.40 45.95
N ALA A 417 8.98 -20.71 46.05
CA ALA A 417 8.33 -21.82 45.36
C ALA A 417 7.63 -21.38 44.06
N SER A 418 7.63 -20.08 43.72
CA SER A 418 7.07 -19.61 42.46
C SER A 418 8.15 -19.60 41.38
N GLY A 419 8.15 -20.59 40.48
CA GLY A 419 9.04 -20.62 39.29
C GLY A 419 8.95 -19.36 38.40
N GLN A 420 7.97 -18.50 38.67
CA GLN A 420 7.70 -17.26 37.97
C GLN A 420 8.79 -16.19 38.13
N SER A 421 9.40 -16.08 39.30
CA SER A 421 10.46 -15.09 39.56
C SER A 421 11.75 -15.47 38.84
N ALA A 422 12.13 -16.75 38.90
CA ALA A 422 13.24 -17.32 38.14
C ALA A 422 13.02 -17.19 36.63
N TYR A 423 11.80 -17.50 36.15
CA TYR A 423 11.43 -17.33 34.74
C TYR A 423 11.55 -15.87 34.25
N ASN A 424 11.17 -14.90 35.09
CA ASN A 424 11.31 -13.49 34.74
C ASN A 424 12.78 -13.08 34.58
N LEU A 425 13.65 -13.52 35.49
CA LEU A 425 15.09 -13.28 35.36
C LEU A 425 15.71 -14.01 34.17
N GLU A 426 15.33 -15.26 33.93
CA GLU A 426 15.78 -16.01 32.76
C GLU A 426 15.39 -15.28 31.48
N THR A 427 14.14 -14.80 31.39
CA THR A 427 13.66 -13.98 30.27
C THR A 427 14.47 -12.70 30.12
N ILE A 428 14.80 -12.01 31.23
CA ILE A 428 15.60 -10.79 31.20
C ILE A 428 17.02 -11.08 30.68
N PHE A 429 17.73 -12.01 31.30
CA PHE A 429 19.11 -12.32 30.94
C PHE A 429 19.23 -12.85 29.52
N THR A 430 18.26 -13.65 29.06
CA THR A 430 18.24 -14.18 27.69
C THR A 430 18.10 -13.09 26.63
N ASN A 431 17.44 -11.97 26.95
CA ASN A 431 17.20 -10.87 26.02
C ASN A 431 18.18 -9.70 26.18
N LEU A 432 19.05 -9.71 27.19
CA LEU A 432 20.13 -8.74 27.34
C LEU A 432 21.29 -9.06 26.38
N PRO A 433 21.99 -8.04 25.82
CA PRO A 433 23.14 -8.31 24.96
C PRO A 433 24.28 -8.99 25.73
N LYS A 434 24.78 -10.13 25.22
CA LYS A 434 25.88 -10.88 25.86
C LYS A 434 27.13 -10.00 26.10
N ASP A 435 27.48 -9.14 25.15
CA ASP A 435 28.62 -8.23 25.28
C ASP A 435 28.44 -7.24 26.45
N THR A 436 27.22 -6.74 26.66
CA THR A 436 26.89 -5.87 27.80
C THR A 436 27.05 -6.62 29.12
N LEU A 437 26.57 -7.88 29.20
CA LEU A 437 26.70 -8.71 30.39
C LEU A 437 28.17 -9.01 30.71
N ILE A 438 28.97 -9.40 29.72
CA ILE A 438 30.40 -9.71 29.89
C ILE A 438 31.19 -8.46 30.29
N LYS A 439 30.97 -7.32 29.62
CA LYS A 439 31.65 -6.06 29.93
C LYS A 439 31.36 -5.58 31.35
N ASN A 440 30.16 -5.87 31.86
CA ASN A 440 29.71 -5.46 33.19
C ASN A 440 29.61 -6.64 34.17
N ARG A 441 30.45 -7.67 33.97
CA ARG A 441 30.40 -8.95 34.69
C ARG A 441 30.31 -8.81 36.21
N ALA A 442 31.09 -7.92 36.83
CA ALA A 442 31.06 -7.72 38.28
C ALA A 442 29.67 -7.33 38.81
N ILE A 443 28.94 -6.47 38.09
CA ILE A 443 27.61 -5.99 38.47
C ILE A 443 26.58 -7.10 38.29
N VAL A 444 26.71 -7.88 37.22
CA VAL A 444 25.86 -9.04 36.95
C VAL A 444 26.07 -10.12 38.02
N GLU A 445 27.32 -10.41 38.38
CA GLU A 445 27.66 -11.36 39.45
C GLU A 445 27.13 -10.90 40.81
N GLU A 446 27.32 -9.63 41.16
CA GLU A 446 26.76 -9.05 42.40
C GLU A 446 25.23 -9.15 42.44
N PHE A 447 24.57 -8.90 41.31
CA PHE A 447 23.10 -9.01 41.22
C PHE A 447 22.63 -10.45 41.34
N ILE A 448 23.25 -11.41 40.64
CA ILE A 448 22.90 -12.84 40.71
C ILE A 448 23.06 -13.34 42.14
N ASN A 449 24.18 -13.02 42.80
CA ASN A 449 24.44 -13.42 44.18
C ASN A 449 23.40 -12.84 45.13
N TYR A 450 23.13 -11.53 45.05
CA TYR A 450 22.07 -10.88 45.84
C TYR A 450 20.71 -11.56 45.65
N TYR A 451 20.35 -11.88 44.39
CA TYR A 451 19.07 -12.50 44.09
C TYR A 451 19.00 -13.92 44.65
N CYS A 452 20.03 -14.74 44.44
CA CYS A 452 20.11 -16.09 44.96
C CYS A 452 20.12 -16.11 46.50
N GLU A 453 20.80 -15.19 47.18
CA GLU A 453 20.78 -15.10 48.64
C GLU A 453 19.40 -14.70 49.18
N LYS A 454 18.73 -13.74 48.53
CA LYS A 454 17.45 -13.22 48.99
C LYS A 454 16.26 -14.13 48.66
N PHE A 455 16.37 -14.90 47.59
CA PHE A 455 15.29 -15.70 47.01
C PHE A 455 15.74 -17.14 46.69
N SER A 456 16.66 -17.74 47.46
CA SER A 456 16.82 -19.21 47.53
C SER A 456 16.55 -19.70 48.96
N ALA A 457 15.71 -20.72 49.11
CA ALA A 457 15.64 -21.54 50.33
C ALA A 457 16.92 -22.37 50.32
N GLU A 458 17.45 -22.71 51.50
CA GLU A 458 18.83 -23.17 51.76
C GLU A 458 19.36 -24.40 50.97
N GLU A 459 18.70 -24.91 49.93
CA GLU A 459 19.22 -25.94 49.04
C GLU A 459 19.00 -25.57 47.57
N GLU A 460 20.02 -24.95 46.94
CA GLU A 460 20.66 -25.43 45.70
C GLU A 460 21.62 -24.40 45.08
N LYS A 461 22.91 -24.75 45.00
CA LYS A 461 23.93 -24.12 44.13
C LYS A 461 23.60 -24.23 42.61
N VAL A 462 22.41 -24.70 42.26
CA VAL A 462 21.94 -24.98 40.89
C VAL A 462 21.40 -23.71 40.23
N CYS A 463 20.71 -22.84 40.98
CA CYS A 463 20.12 -21.61 40.46
C CYS A 463 21.18 -20.57 40.04
N GLU A 464 22.20 -20.39 40.88
CA GLU A 464 23.34 -19.49 40.62
C GLU A 464 24.15 -19.93 39.38
N LYS A 465 24.49 -21.22 39.30
CA LYS A 465 25.19 -21.80 38.13
C LYS A 465 24.36 -21.68 36.85
N HIS A 466 23.05 -21.84 36.93
CA HIS A 466 22.15 -21.70 35.78
C HIS A 466 22.16 -20.26 35.24
N PHE A 467 22.02 -19.25 36.09
CA PHE A 467 22.07 -17.85 35.64
C PHE A 467 23.45 -17.43 35.13
N PHE A 468 24.54 -17.90 35.76
CA PHE A 468 25.88 -17.68 35.21
C PHE A 468 26.08 -18.31 33.85
N LYS A 469 25.53 -19.50 33.63
CA LYS A 469 25.54 -20.15 32.33
C LYS A 469 24.77 -19.32 31.29
N ILE A 470 23.58 -18.83 31.59
CA ILE A 470 22.81 -17.96 30.68
C ILE A 470 23.59 -16.69 30.34
N CYS A 471 24.21 -16.05 31.34
CA CYS A 471 24.87 -14.75 31.17
C CYS A 471 26.24 -14.84 30.47
N PHE A 472 27.02 -15.90 30.73
CA PHE A 472 28.45 -15.94 30.40
C PHE A 472 28.87 -17.13 29.54
N GLU A 473 28.07 -18.19 29.45
CA GLU A 473 28.38 -19.32 28.57
C GLU A 473 27.72 -19.15 27.20
N LYS A 474 28.28 -19.81 26.18
CA LYS A 474 27.89 -19.64 24.78
C LYS A 474 26.55 -20.27 24.47
#